data_AF-A0A0G0PLP7-F1
#
_entry.id   AF-A0A0G0PLP7-F1
#
_cell.length_a   1.000
_cell.length_b   1.000
_cell.length_c   1.000
_cell.angle_alpha   90.00
_cell.angle_beta   90.00
_cell.angle_gamma   90.00
#
_symmetry.space_group_name_H-M   'P 1'
#
loop_
_entity.id
_entity.type
_entity.pdbx_description
1 polymer ?
#
loop_
_entity_poly.entity_id
_entity_poly.type
_entity_poly.pdbx_seq_one_letter_code
_entity_poly.pdbx_strand_id
1 'polypeptide(L)'
;MENKVLIKYPKSWGLDEKIVRKFSLELLKKFGFGKNTELSVVFVGRKKAKELNIKYRQKDYIPQVLGFPMSKETDVDGFRHLGDIVICSAKLKYESKYQNKSIDKVLFEWLEHGLENLMKG
;
A
#
# COMPACT_ATOMS: atom_id res chain seq x y z
N MET A 1 6.84 14.17 -15.95
CA MET A 1 7.68 13.41 -15.01
C MET A 1 7.08 12.02 -14.85
N GLU A 2 7.87 11.05 -14.41
CA GLU A 2 7.35 9.70 -14.15
C GLU A 2 6.57 9.63 -12.83
N ASN A 3 5.86 8.54 -12.59
CA ASN A 3 5.25 8.28 -11.29
C ASN A 3 6.32 8.02 -10.23
N LYS A 4 6.01 8.41 -8.99
CA LYS A 4 6.89 8.25 -7.83
C LYS A 4 6.26 7.28 -6.84
N VAL A 5 6.98 6.22 -6.51
CA VAL A 5 6.56 5.27 -5.47
C VAL A 5 7.51 5.40 -4.29
N LEU A 6 7.00 5.82 -3.14
CA LEU A 6 7.75 5.89 -1.90
C LEU A 6 7.51 4.61 -1.11
N ILE A 7 8.57 3.91 -0.70
CA ILE A 7 8.43 2.66 0.03
C ILE A 7 9.14 2.80 1.37
N LYS A 8 8.41 2.56 2.47
CA LYS A 8 8.94 2.61 3.84
C LYS A 8 8.71 1.27 4.53
N TYR A 9 9.73 0.72 5.16
CA TYR A 9 9.65 -0.58 5.84
C TYR A 9 10.69 -0.71 6.96
N PRO A 10 10.45 -1.56 7.97
CA PRO A 10 11.47 -1.91 8.96
C PRO A 10 12.55 -2.82 8.34
N LYS A 11 13.79 -2.77 8.86
CA LYS A 11 14.93 -3.57 8.36
C LYS A 11 14.63 -5.06 8.18
N SER A 12 13.76 -5.65 9.00
CA SER A 12 13.43 -7.08 9.01
C SER A 12 12.13 -7.45 8.27
N TRP A 13 11.64 -6.62 7.34
CA TRP A 13 10.35 -6.86 6.66
C TRP A 13 10.35 -8.10 5.74
N GLY A 14 11.49 -8.44 5.14
CA GLY A 14 11.71 -9.63 4.30
C GLY A 14 10.84 -9.70 3.05
N LEU A 15 10.73 -8.58 2.32
CA LEU A 15 10.15 -8.47 0.98
C LEU A 15 11.16 -7.78 0.05
N ASP A 16 10.94 -7.89 -1.26
CA ASP A 16 11.75 -7.21 -2.27
C ASP A 16 11.11 -5.87 -2.66
N GLU A 17 11.83 -4.76 -2.41
CA GLU A 17 11.40 -3.42 -2.77
C GLU A 17 11.15 -3.28 -4.28
N LYS A 18 11.94 -3.94 -5.13
CA LYS A 18 11.80 -3.88 -6.59
C LYS A 18 10.45 -4.44 -7.03
N ILE A 19 10.00 -5.53 -6.41
CA ILE A 19 8.70 -6.16 -6.69
C ILE A 19 7.57 -5.22 -6.26
N VAL A 20 7.64 -4.67 -5.04
CA VAL A 20 6.64 -3.72 -4.53
C VAL A 20 6.53 -2.50 -5.46
N ARG A 21 7.68 -1.95 -5.88
CA ARG A 21 7.74 -0.80 -6.79
C ARG A 21 7.14 -1.13 -8.15
N LYS A 22 7.50 -2.28 -8.73
CA LYS A 22 6.96 -2.76 -10.01
C LYS A 22 5.43 -2.86 -9.97
N PHE A 23 4.89 -3.57 -8.97
CA PHE A 23 3.43 -3.75 -8.83
C PHE A 23 2.71 -2.44 -8.58
N SER A 24 3.27 -1.56 -7.75
CA SER A 24 2.69 -0.24 -7.49
C SER A 24 2.60 0.60 -8.77
N LEU A 25 3.66 0.62 -9.59
CA LEU A 25 3.66 1.34 -10.87
C LEU A 25 2.69 0.74 -11.89
N GLU A 26 2.60 -0.59 -11.95
CA GLU A 26 1.63 -1.29 -12.80
C GLU A 26 0.19 -0.94 -12.41
N LEU A 27 -0.12 -0.96 -11.11
CA LEU A 27 -1.45 -0.62 -10.60
C LEU A 27 -1.77 0.87 -10.81
N LEU A 28 -0.82 1.78 -10.60
CA LEU A 28 -1.03 3.20 -10.92
C LEU A 28 -1.45 3.40 -12.39
N LYS A 29 -0.77 2.73 -13.33
CA LYS A 29 -1.16 2.76 -14.75
C LYS A 29 -2.55 2.17 -14.97
N LYS A 30 -2.85 1.01 -14.35
CA LYS A 30 -4.16 0.35 -14.42
C LYS A 30 -5.30 1.26 -13.94
N PHE A 31 -5.06 2.08 -12.93
CA PHE A 31 -6.03 3.02 -12.36
C PHE A 31 -6.07 4.39 -13.08
N GLY A 32 -5.38 4.55 -14.22
CA GLY A 32 -5.38 5.80 -15.00
C GLY A 32 -4.38 6.85 -14.54
N PHE A 33 -3.52 6.55 -13.57
CA PHE A 33 -2.46 7.42 -13.10
C PHE A 33 -1.17 7.19 -13.89
N GLY A 34 -1.14 7.66 -15.14
CA GLY A 34 -0.02 7.39 -16.07
C GLY A 34 1.27 8.19 -15.83
N LYS A 35 1.19 9.36 -15.16
CA LYS A 35 2.34 10.24 -14.88
C LYS A 35 2.05 11.19 -13.72
N ASN A 36 3.11 11.82 -13.19
CA ASN A 36 3.05 12.85 -12.15
C ASN A 36 2.17 12.45 -10.96
N THR A 37 2.31 11.21 -10.50
CA THR A 37 1.53 10.69 -9.37
C THR A 37 2.47 10.11 -8.35
N GLU A 38 2.28 10.49 -7.09
CA GLU A 38 3.00 9.96 -5.95
C GLU A 38 2.11 8.98 -5.16
N LEU A 39 2.65 7.80 -4.88
CA LEU A 39 2.03 6.80 -4.02
C LEU A 39 3.04 6.34 -2.96
N SER A 40 2.60 6.30 -1.71
CA SER A 40 3.38 5.75 -0.62
C SER A 40 2.90 4.35 -0.24
N VAL A 41 3.83 3.41 -0.09
CA VAL A 41 3.57 2.06 0.43
C VAL A 41 4.41 1.85 1.68
N VAL A 42 3.73 1.66 2.81
CA VAL A 42 4.35 1.59 4.14
C VAL A 42 4.11 0.22 4.75
N PHE A 43 5.18 -0.47 5.08
CA PHE A 43 5.12 -1.76 5.74
C PHE A 43 5.38 -1.62 7.24
N VAL A 44 4.53 -2.26 8.04
CA VAL A 44 4.55 -2.16 9.51
C VAL A 44 4.45 -3.52 10.19
N GLY A 45 4.82 -3.55 11.47
CA GLY A 45 4.60 -4.72 12.34
C GLY A 45 3.14 -4.86 12.79
N ARG A 46 2.82 -6.02 13.37
CA ARG A 46 1.47 -6.38 13.86
C ARG A 46 0.89 -5.35 14.83
N LYS A 47 1.69 -4.94 15.82
CA LYS A 47 1.29 -3.94 16.84
C LYS A 47 0.85 -2.64 16.19
N LYS A 48 1.70 -2.06 15.33
CA LYS A 48 1.41 -0.80 14.65
C LYS A 48 0.22 -0.90 13.69
N ALA A 49 0.08 -2.00 12.95
CA ALA A 49 -1.08 -2.21 12.09
C ALA A 49 -2.39 -2.25 12.88
N LYS A 50 -2.41 -2.96 14.01
CA LYS A 50 -3.57 -3.03 14.91
C LYS A 50 -3.89 -1.65 15.52
N GLU A 51 -2.87 -0.94 16.02
CA GLU A 51 -3.02 0.43 16.55
C GLU A 51 -3.63 1.39 15.53
N LEU A 52 -3.16 1.36 14.27
CA LEU A 52 -3.71 2.19 13.21
C LEU A 52 -5.17 1.82 12.90
N ASN A 53 -5.50 0.52 12.88
CA ASN A 53 -6.85 0.06 12.61
C ASN A 53 -7.84 0.46 13.72
N ILE A 54 -7.41 0.39 14.99
CA ILE A 54 -8.19 0.91 16.12
C ILE A 54 -8.36 2.42 15.98
N LYS A 55 -7.26 3.15 15.80
CA LYS A 55 -7.26 4.62 15.78
C LYS A 55 -8.14 5.19 14.67
N TYR A 56 -8.07 4.65 13.46
CA TYR A 56 -8.72 5.24 12.29
C TYR A 56 -10.00 4.54 11.86
N ARG A 57 -10.27 3.30 12.32
CA ARG A 57 -11.46 2.52 11.94
C ARG A 57 -12.23 1.93 13.13
N GLN A 58 -11.74 2.11 14.37
CA GLN A 58 -12.33 1.53 15.59
C GLN A 58 -12.45 -0.01 15.53
N LYS A 59 -11.48 -0.67 14.88
CA LYS A 59 -11.47 -2.13 14.68
C LYS A 59 -10.27 -2.79 15.37
N ASP A 60 -10.55 -3.67 16.33
CA ASP A 60 -9.54 -4.32 17.19
C ASP A 60 -8.87 -5.57 16.58
N TYR A 61 -8.44 -5.50 15.33
CA TYR A 61 -7.72 -6.59 14.66
C TYR A 61 -6.65 -6.08 13.69
N ILE A 62 -5.75 -6.97 13.24
CA ILE A 62 -4.74 -6.63 12.22
C ILE A 62 -5.42 -6.65 10.84
N PRO A 63 -5.53 -5.50 10.15
CA PRO A 63 -6.20 -5.44 8.87
C PRO A 63 -5.35 -6.10 7.77
N GLN A 64 -6.02 -6.42 6.67
CA GLN A 64 -5.36 -6.78 5.40
C GLN A 64 -4.50 -5.60 4.93
N VAL A 65 -5.15 -4.48 4.64
CA VAL A 65 -4.51 -3.23 4.21
C VAL A 65 -5.30 -2.05 4.78
N LEU A 66 -4.62 -0.92 4.99
CA LEU A 66 -5.23 0.37 5.28
C LEU A 66 -4.84 1.36 4.18
N GLY A 67 -5.79 2.18 3.73
CA GLY A 67 -5.52 3.32 2.85
C GLY A 67 -5.74 4.62 3.62
N PHE A 68 -4.83 5.57 3.46
CA PHE A 68 -4.90 6.93 4.00
C PHE A 68 -4.87 7.91 2.82
N PRO A 69 -6.03 8.28 2.26
CA PRO A 69 -6.10 9.15 1.09
C PRO A 69 -5.60 10.56 1.42
N MET A 70 -4.97 11.18 0.42
CA MET A 70 -4.60 12.60 0.42
C MET A 70 -5.40 13.35 -0.65
N SER A 71 -4.82 13.70 -1.79
CA SER A 71 -5.50 14.43 -2.88
C SER A 71 -5.29 13.79 -4.24
N LYS A 72 -6.35 13.76 -5.04
CA LYS A 72 -6.30 13.35 -6.46
C LYS A 72 -5.97 14.52 -7.38
N GLU A 73 -5.98 15.74 -6.85
CA GLU A 73 -5.63 16.95 -7.57
C GLU A 73 -4.10 17.14 -7.59
N THR A 74 -3.62 17.87 -8.59
CA THR A 74 -2.21 18.20 -8.73
C THR A 74 -1.84 19.27 -7.72
N ASP A 75 -0.84 19.01 -6.89
CA ASP A 75 -0.30 19.96 -5.91
C ASP A 75 0.70 20.94 -6.59
N VAL A 76 1.20 21.91 -5.83
CA VAL A 76 2.11 22.97 -6.30
C VAL A 76 3.44 22.44 -6.84
N ASP A 77 3.84 21.23 -6.45
CA ASP A 77 5.04 20.55 -6.94
C ASP A 77 4.81 19.80 -8.28
N GLY A 78 3.58 19.83 -8.80
CA GLY A 78 3.19 19.20 -10.04
C GLY A 78 2.81 17.72 -9.93
N PHE A 79 2.72 17.15 -8.71
CA PHE A 79 2.31 15.78 -8.47
C PHE A 79 0.91 15.66 -7.88
N ARG A 80 0.22 14.56 -8.20
CA ARG A 80 -0.95 14.09 -7.45
C ARG A 80 -0.48 13.20 -6.31
N HIS A 81 -0.68 13.59 -5.06
CA HIS A 81 -0.30 12.78 -3.89
C HIS A 81 -1.48 11.91 -3.46
N LEU A 82 -1.51 10.63 -3.89
CA LEU A 82 -2.64 9.74 -3.59
C LEU A 82 -2.73 9.37 -2.10
N GLY A 83 -1.61 9.44 -1.39
CA GLY A 83 -1.50 9.12 0.03
C GLY A 83 -0.82 7.77 0.30
N ASP A 84 -1.16 7.15 1.43
CA ASP A 84 -0.43 6.01 1.98
C ASP A 84 -1.25 4.71 1.95
N ILE A 85 -0.63 3.63 1.47
CA ILE A 85 -1.08 2.26 1.64
C ILE A 85 -0.25 1.63 2.75
N VAL A 86 -0.89 1.16 3.82
CA VAL A 86 -0.21 0.53 4.96
C VAL A 86 -0.49 -0.98 5.01
N ILE A 87 0.57 -1.79 4.99
CA ILE A 87 0.52 -3.26 4.97
C ILE A 87 1.27 -3.85 6.16
N CYS A 88 0.68 -4.85 6.82
CA CYS A 88 1.40 -5.63 7.83
C CYS A 88 2.17 -6.79 7.19
N SER A 89 3.51 -6.72 7.14
CA SER A 89 4.34 -7.77 6.51
C SER A 89 4.12 -9.16 7.12
N ALA A 90 3.94 -9.24 8.44
CA ALA A 90 3.70 -10.51 9.12
C ALA A 90 2.33 -11.12 8.79
N LYS A 91 1.29 -10.28 8.58
CA LYS A 91 -0.03 -10.76 8.17
C LYS A 91 -0.03 -11.14 6.68
N LEU A 92 0.66 -10.38 5.83
CA LEU A 92 0.84 -10.73 4.41
C LEU A 92 1.50 -12.11 4.24
N LYS A 93 2.60 -12.38 4.97
CA LYS A 93 3.27 -13.70 4.96
C LYS A 93 2.37 -14.82 5.45
N TYR A 94 1.58 -14.55 6.50
CA TYR A 94 0.59 -15.51 6.98
C TYR A 94 -0.48 -15.78 5.91
N GLU A 95 -0.99 -14.74 5.27
CA GLU A 95 -2.06 -14.82 4.28
C GLU A 95 -1.62 -15.62 3.04
N SER A 96 -0.40 -15.40 2.56
CA SER A 96 0.21 -16.19 1.49
C SER A 96 0.17 -17.69 1.79
N LYS A 97 0.56 -18.10 3.00
CA LYS A 97 0.50 -19.51 3.42
C LYS A 97 -0.93 -20.00 3.56
N TYR A 98 -1.79 -19.20 4.20
CA TYR A 98 -3.19 -19.56 4.46
C TYR A 98 -3.98 -19.78 3.17
N GLN A 99 -3.77 -18.93 2.15
CA GLN A 99 -4.44 -19.03 0.86
C GLN A 99 -3.75 -19.99 -0.13
N ASN A 100 -2.60 -20.59 0.25
CA ASN A 100 -1.74 -21.35 -0.65
C ASN A 100 -1.41 -20.59 -1.96
N LYS A 101 -1.08 -19.29 -1.83
CA LYS A 101 -0.68 -18.40 -2.93
C LYS A 101 0.73 -17.88 -2.72
N SER A 102 1.44 -17.55 -3.80
CA SER A 102 2.71 -16.84 -3.69
C SER A 102 2.52 -15.49 -2.97
N ILE A 103 3.53 -15.06 -2.23
CA ILE A 103 3.48 -13.79 -1.50
C ILE A 103 3.30 -12.60 -2.44
N ASP A 104 3.87 -12.69 -3.65
CA ASP A 104 3.75 -11.68 -4.70
C ASP A 104 2.31 -11.54 -5.19
N LYS A 105 1.59 -12.65 -5.36
CA LYS A 105 0.17 -12.62 -5.76
C LYS A 105 -0.69 -11.95 -4.69
N VAL A 106 -0.51 -12.33 -3.43
CA VAL A 106 -1.25 -11.73 -2.33
C VAL A 106 -0.88 -10.25 -2.16
N LEU A 107 0.40 -9.90 -2.31
CA LEU A 107 0.87 -8.53 -2.27
C LEU A 107 0.21 -7.68 -3.37
N PHE A 108 0.13 -8.19 -4.59
CA PHE A 108 -0.53 -7.49 -5.70
C PHE A 108 -2.01 -7.24 -5.40
N GLU A 109 -2.74 -8.27 -4.97
CA GLU A 109 -4.16 -8.17 -4.57
C GLU A 109 -4.36 -7.14 -3.44
N TRP A 110 -3.44 -7.08 -2.47
CA TRP A 110 -3.51 -6.14 -1.35
C TRP A 110 -3.14 -4.70 -1.74
N LEU A 111 -2.16 -4.52 -2.64
CA LEU A 111 -1.83 -3.21 -3.19
C LEU A 111 -3.00 -2.68 -4.03
N GLU A 112 -3.61 -3.52 -4.85
CA GLU A 112 -4.80 -3.16 -5.63
C GLU A 112 -5.94 -2.69 -4.72
N HIS A 113 -6.29 -3.49 -3.70
CA HIS A 113 -7.30 -3.08 -2.73
C HIS A 113 -6.91 -1.83 -1.93
N GLY A 114 -5.61 -1.65 -1.67
CA GLY A 114 -5.06 -0.43 -1.08
C GLY A 114 -5.32 0.80 -1.94
N LEU A 115 -5.02 0.74 -3.25
CA LEU A 115 -5.32 1.82 -4.20
C LEU A 115 -6.82 2.09 -4.29
N GLU A 116 -7.67 1.06 -4.35
CA GLU A 116 -9.14 1.22 -4.33
C GLU A 116 -9.61 2.02 -3.11
N ASN A 117 -9.03 1.76 -1.94
CA ASN A 117 -9.37 2.49 -0.73
C ASN A 117 -8.96 3.97 -0.80
N LEU A 118 -7.84 4.30 -1.47
CA LEU A 118 -7.45 5.69 -1.72
C LEU A 118 -8.40 6.40 -2.70
N MET A 119 -9.09 5.67 -3.58
CA MET A 119 -10.03 6.24 -4.54
C MET A 119 -11.41 6.56 -3.92
N LYS A 120 -11.76 5.90 -2.81
CA LYS A 120 -13.05 6.06 -2.11
C LYS A 120 -13.11 7.26 -1.18
N GLY A 121 -11.96 7.77 -0.75
CA GLY A 121 -11.85 9.07 -0.06
C GLY A 121 -11.88 10.21 -1.05
#